data_AF-A0A376UFV8-F1
#
_entry.id   AF-A0A376UFV8-F1
#
_cell.length_a   1.000
_cell.length_b   1.000
_cell.length_c   1.000
_cell.angle_alpha   90.00
_cell.angle_beta   90.00
_cell.angle_gamma   90.00
#
_symmetry.space_group_name_H-M   'P 1'
#
loop_
_entity.id
_entity.type
_entity.pdbx_description
1 polymer ?
#
loop_
_entity_poly.entity_id
_entity_poly.type
_entity_poly.pdbx_seq_one_letter_code
_entity_poly.pdbx_strand_id
1 'polypeptide(L)' 'MNISPERSEQIIGFLKNIVNPTGNGVILTALDIRRYVKKMIEGSFPSVPVLSFQEVGNNIELKVLGTVNDFRA' A
#
# COMPACT_ATOMS: atom_id res chain seq x y z
N MET A 1 3.18 11.27 9.90
CA MET A 1 2.57 10.04 10.43
C MET A 1 3.59 9.42 11.37
N ASN A 2 3.23 9.17 12.63
CA ASN A 2 4.13 8.58 13.62
C ASN A 2 3.84 7.08 13.68
N ILE A 3 4.34 6.32 12.70
CA ILE A 3 4.31 4.84 12.71
C ILE A 3 5.69 4.39 13.19
N SER A 4 5.74 3.43 14.12
CA SER A 4 7.01 2.90 14.58
C SER A 4 7.74 2.12 13.48
N PRO A 5 9.07 2.04 13.49
CA PRO A 5 9.83 1.27 12.51
C PRO A 5 9.33 -0.18 12.41
N GLU A 6 9.05 -0.82 13.55
CA GLU A 6 8.62 -2.21 13.63
C GLU A 6 7.28 -2.41 12.91
N ARG A 7 6.34 -1.48 13.09
CA ARG A 7 5.04 -1.55 12.42
C ARG A 7 5.17 -1.31 10.91
N SER A 8 6.10 -0.46 10.49
CA SER A 8 6.39 -0.26 9.07
C SER A 8 6.96 -1.54 8.44
N GLU A 9 7.89 -2.20 9.12
CA GLU A 9 8.46 -3.48 8.68
C GLU A 9 7.41 -4.58 8.60
N GLN A 10 6.49 -4.66 9.57
CA GLN A 10 5.36 -5.59 9.55
C GLN A 10 4.48 -5.38 8.32
N ILE A 11 4.08 -4.12 8.05
CA ILE A 11 3.28 -3.77 6.87
C ILE A 11 4.01 -4.18 5.58
N ILE A 12 5.30 -3.90 5.47
CA ILE A 12 6.11 -4.30 4.31
C ILE A 12 6.15 -5.83 4.17
N GLY A 13 6.31 -6.55 5.28
CA GLY A 13 6.27 -8.01 5.32
C GLY A 13 4.95 -8.58 4.78
N PHE A 14 3.81 -8.01 5.19
CA PHE A 14 2.51 -8.39 4.63
C PHE A 14 2.42 -8.10 3.13
N LEU A 15 2.87 -6.91 2.71
CA LEU A 15 2.85 -6.53 1.29
C LEU A 15 3.69 -7.45 0.42
N LYS A 16 4.82 -7.99 0.91
CA LYS A 16 5.65 -8.95 0.16
C LYS A 16 4.90 -10.23 -0.23
N ASN A 17 3.89 -10.62 0.55
CA ASN A 17 3.08 -11.81 0.27
C ASN A 17 1.94 -11.55 -0.74
N ILE A 18 1.58 -10.27 -0.95
CA ILE A 18 0.46 -9.86 -1.83
C ILE A 18 0.99 -9.31 -3.15
N VAL A 19 2.02 -8.46 -3.09
CA VAL A 19 2.64 -7.80 -4.24
C VAL A 19 3.52 -8.81 -4.95
N ASN A 20 3.04 -9.31 -6.09
CA ASN A 20 3.79 -10.25 -6.91
C ASN A 20 5.00 -9.55 -7.60
N PRO A 21 6.18 -10.19 -7.65
CA PRO A 21 7.34 -9.70 -8.41
C PRO A 21 7.07 -9.33 -9.88
N THR A 22 5.99 -9.85 -10.48
CA THR A 22 5.59 -9.53 -11.87
C THR A 22 5.10 -8.08 -12.06
N GLY A 23 4.96 -7.29 -10.99
CA GLY A 23 4.86 -5.83 -11.08
C GLY A 23 3.50 -5.26 -11.51
N ASN A 24 2.49 -6.10 -11.71
CA ASN A 24 1.16 -5.67 -12.13
C ASN A 24 0.26 -5.46 -10.91
N GLY A 25 0.29 -4.25 -10.35
CA GLY A 25 -0.59 -3.87 -9.24
C GLY A 25 -0.31 -2.46 -8.72
N VAL A 26 -1.27 -1.91 -7.99
CA VAL A 26 -1.16 -0.60 -7.32
C VAL A 26 -1.48 -0.77 -5.84
N ILE A 27 -0.84 0.02 -4.99
CA ILE A 27 -1.29 0.19 -3.61
C ILE A 27 -2.31 1.32 -3.60
N LEU A 28 -3.51 1.01 -3.10
CA LEU A 28 -4.59 1.98 -2.96
C LEU A 28 -4.71 2.42 -1.50
N THR A 29 -4.80 3.73 -1.23
CA THR A 29 -4.81 4.29 0.12
C THR A 29 -5.60 5.61 0.21
N ALA A 30 -5.70 6.22 1.39
CA ALA A 30 -6.32 7.55 1.52
C ALA A 30 -5.37 8.66 1.03
N LEU A 31 -5.94 9.74 0.48
CA LEU A 31 -5.16 10.81 -0.19
C LEU A 31 -4.14 11.47 0.75
N ASP A 32 -4.54 11.76 1.97
CA ASP A 32 -3.76 12.44 3.01
C ASP A 32 -2.52 11.65 3.45
N ILE A 33 -2.60 10.31 3.40
CA ILE A 33 -1.50 9.42 3.78
C ILE A 33 -0.69 8.89 2.60
N ARG A 34 -1.13 9.12 1.35
CA ARG A 34 -0.52 8.59 0.13
C ARG A 34 0.99 8.77 0.05
N ARG A 35 1.48 9.99 0.31
CA ARG A 35 2.92 10.32 0.29
C ARG A 35 3.73 9.53 1.33
N TYR A 36 3.15 9.27 2.49
CA TYR A 36 3.80 8.51 3.56
C TYR A 36 3.86 7.04 3.20
N VAL A 37 2.78 6.49 2.63
CA VAL A 37 2.77 5.10 2.13
C VAL A 37 3.80 4.92 1.02
N LYS A 38 3.91 5.85 0.06
CA LYS A 38 4.94 5.76 -0.99
C LYS A 38 6.35 5.77 -0.42
N LYS A 39 6.65 6.67 0.52
CA LYS A 39 7.95 6.72 1.19
C LYS A 39 8.25 5.43 1.98
N MET A 40 7.24 4.87 2.65
CA MET A 40 7.38 3.62 3.41
C MET A 40 7.75 2.43 2.50
N ILE A 41 7.14 2.34 1.32
CA ILE A 41 7.35 1.20 0.41
C ILE A 41 8.54 1.37 -0.54
N GLU A 42 9.13 2.56 -0.68
CA GLU A 42 10.10 2.88 -1.76
C GLU A 42 11.35 2.00 -1.73
N GLY A 43 11.84 1.63 -0.55
CA GLY A 43 13.01 0.76 -0.40
C GLY A 43 12.75 -0.72 -0.76
N SER A 44 11.49 -1.17 -0.69
CA SER A 44 11.12 -2.57 -0.98
C SER A 44 10.44 -2.75 -2.34
N PHE A 45 9.68 -1.74 -2.78
CA PHE A 45 8.81 -1.79 -3.95
C PHE A 45 8.87 -0.47 -4.76
N PRO A 46 10.04 -0.06 -5.26
CA PRO A 46 10.23 1.27 -5.86
C PRO A 46 9.32 1.50 -7.07
N SER A 47 9.08 0.47 -7.88
CA SER A 47 8.25 0.51 -9.09
C SER A 47 6.75 0.45 -8.84
N VAL A 48 6.29 0.10 -7.63
CA VAL A 48 4.86 -0.05 -7.35
C VAL A 48 4.21 1.34 -7.23
N PRO A 49 3.18 1.64 -8.04
CA PRO A 49 2.42 2.88 -7.93
C PRO A 49 1.59 2.90 -6.65
N VAL A 50 1.47 4.09 -6.06
CA VAL A 50 0.58 4.33 -4.91
C VAL A 50 -0.47 5.36 -5.32
N LEU A 51 -1.71 4.91 -5.41
CA LEU A 51 -2.88 5.70 -5.74
C LEU A 51 -3.71 5.94 -4.50
N SER A 52 -4.46 7.03 -4.52
CA SER A 52 -5.51 7.31 -3.56
C SER A 52 -6.86 6.89 -4.09
N PHE A 53 -7.79 6.58 -3.19
CA PHE A 53 -9.18 6.28 -3.56
C PHE A 53 -9.82 7.40 -4.42
N GLN A 54 -9.44 8.65 -4.18
CA GLN A 54 -9.96 9.81 -4.91
C GLN A 54 -9.42 9.91 -6.35
N GLU A 55 -8.21 9.40 -6.62
CA GLU A 55 -7.62 9.37 -7.96
C GLU A 55 -8.27 8.32 -8.88
N VAL A 56 -8.91 7.29 -8.32
CA VAL A 56 -9.54 6.21 -9.08
C VAL A 56 -10.96 6.59 -9.53
N GLY A 57 -11.68 7.43 -8.79
CA GLY A 57 -13.07 7.82 -9.12
C GLY A 57 -14.12 6.80 -8.68
N ASN A 58 -15.39 7.20 -8.66
CA ASN A 58 -16.45 6.53 -7.89
C ASN A 58 -17.04 5.25 -8.52
N ASN A 59 -16.77 4.95 -9.80
CA ASN A 59 -17.47 3.89 -10.53
C ASN A 59 -16.53 2.90 -11.24
N ILE A 60 -15.33 2.71 -10.70
CA ILE A 60 -14.36 1.74 -11.25
C ILE A 60 -14.49 0.40 -10.54
N GLU A 61 -14.49 -0.68 -11.32
CA GLU A 61 -14.38 -2.03 -10.80
C GLU A 61 -12.93 -2.30 -10.35
N LEU A 62 -12.76 -2.62 -9.06
CA LEU A 62 -11.46 -2.91 -8.48
C LEU A 62 -11.29 -4.41 -8.25
N LYS A 63 -10.29 -5.00 -8.90
CA LYS A 63 -9.83 -6.35 -8.55
C LYS A 63 -8.91 -6.27 -7.34
N VAL A 64 -9.48 -6.45 -6.15
CA VAL A 64 -8.72 -6.44 -4.90
C VAL A 64 -7.90 -7.72 -4.77
N LEU A 65 -6.57 -7.60 -4.79
CA LEU A 65 -5.65 -8.74 -4.61
C LEU A 65 -5.40 -9.07 -3.12
N GLY A 66 -5.59 -8.08 -2.24
CA GLY A 66 -5.41 -8.23 -0.81
C GLY A 66 -5.63 -6.91 -0.09
N THR A 67 -5.72 -6.96 1.24
CA THR A 67 -5.82 -5.79 2.12
C THR A 67 -4.86 -5.94 3.28
N VAL A 68 -4.25 -4.85 3.72
CA VAL A 68 -3.43 -4.83 4.93
C VAL A 68 -4.33 -4.31 6.05
N ASN A 69 -4.89 -5.23 6.81
CA ASN A 69 -5.73 -4.92 7.96
C ASN A 69 -5.00 -5.36 9.21
N ASP A 70 -4.43 -4.41 9.95
CA ASP A 70 -3.85 -4.68 11.25
C ASP A 70 -4.84 -4.28 12.34
N PHE A 71 -5.69 -5.24 12.76
CA PHE A 71 -6.61 -5.09 13.90
C PHE A 71 -5.97 -5.47 15.24
N ARG A 72 -4.65 -5.75 15.29
CA ARG A 72 -3.96 -6.09 16.53
C ARG A 72 -3.12 -4.90 16.99
N ALA A 73 -3.81 -3.91 17.54
CA ALA A 73 -3.22 -2.97 18.50
C ALA A 73 -3.55 -3.44 19.91
#